data_AF-A0A662A3Y6-F1
#
_entry.id   AF-A0A662A3Y6-F1
#
_cell.length_a   1.000
_cell.length_b   1.000
_cell.length_c   1.000
_cell.angle_alpha   90.00
_cell.angle_beta   90.00
_cell.angle_gamma   90.00
#
_symmetry.space_group_name_H-M   'P 1'
#
loop_
_entity.id
_entity.type
_entity.pdbx_description
1 polymer ?
#
loop_
_entity_poly.entity_id
_entity_poly.type
_entity_poly.pdbx_seq_one_letter_code
_entity_poly.pdbx_strand_id
1 'polypeptide(L)'
;MVLVNYKVLPVNTEGFALSEAFGKPPTKQRTINNSIGIMLRSYTNAINKQQNSSGALFRRKSKAKCINCPNSITPSFITENSITKIKLQNPEEQYPQICFDYIHQNPIKAKLVKNVSDWQFSSSRDYARLRNGRLINKKVTFRFVNTSFK
;
A
#
# COMPACT_ATOMS: atom_id res chain seq x y z
N MET A 1 1.20 3.52 0.94
CA MET A 1 2.02 3.60 2.18
C MET A 1 1.06 3.60 3.36
N VAL A 2 1.29 2.74 4.36
CA VAL A 2 0.42 2.65 5.54
C VAL A 2 1.25 3.00 6.76
N LEU A 3 0.82 4.01 7.51
CA LEU A 3 1.41 4.31 8.81
C LEU A 3 0.81 3.33 9.83
N VAL A 4 1.65 2.46 10.39
CA VAL A 4 1.24 1.48 11.39
C VAL A 4 1.62 1.99 12.77
N ASN A 5 0.64 2.57 13.49
CA ASN A 5 0.85 3.06 14.85
C ASN A 5 0.81 1.93 15.90
N TYR A 6 0.19 0.79 15.56
CA TYR A 6 -0.01 -0.33 16.47
C TYR A 6 0.24 -1.65 15.73
N LYS A 7 1.01 -2.57 16.33
CA LYS A 7 1.27 -3.91 15.77
C LYS A 7 0.03 -4.82 15.79
N VAL A 8 -0.94 -4.47 16.63
CA VAL A 8 -2.17 -5.23 16.90
C VAL A 8 -3.33 -4.25 17.00
N LEU A 9 -4.47 -4.61 16.40
CA LEU A 9 -5.71 -3.85 16.52
C LEU A 9 -6.72 -4.61 17.39
N PRO A 10 -7.39 -3.94 18.34
CA PRO A 10 -8.56 -4.52 18.99
C PRO A 10 -9.66 -4.70 17.94
N VAL A 11 -10.23 -5.91 17.89
CA VAL A 11 -11.28 -6.24 16.92
C VAL A 11 -12.63 -6.04 17.59
N ASN A 12 -13.35 -5.01 17.18
CA ASN A 12 -14.80 -4.98 17.36
C ASN A 12 -15.37 -5.89 16.28
N THR A 13 -15.90 -7.04 16.68
CA THR A 13 -16.31 -8.11 15.78
C THR A 13 -17.53 -7.71 14.94
N GLU A 14 -17.28 -7.16 13.76
CA GLU A 14 -18.17 -7.31 12.62
C GLU A 14 -17.52 -8.33 11.68
N GLY A 15 -18.19 -9.47 11.45
CA GLY A 15 -17.64 -10.53 10.61
C GLY A 15 -17.51 -10.07 9.16
N PHE A 16 -16.28 -10.00 8.64
CA PHE A 16 -16.01 -9.63 7.23
C PHE A 16 -15.91 -10.85 6.29
N ALA A 17 -15.92 -12.06 6.83
CA ALA A 17 -15.81 -13.30 6.07
C ALA A 17 -16.66 -14.41 6.69
N LEU A 18 -17.16 -15.34 5.87
CA LEU A 18 -17.99 -16.48 6.31
C LEU A 18 -17.36 -17.36 7.40
N SER A 19 -16.02 -17.37 7.52
CA SER A 19 -15.33 -18.08 8.60
C SER A 19 -15.30 -17.35 9.94
N GLU A 20 -15.82 -16.12 9.99
CA GLU A 20 -15.95 -15.30 11.19
C GLU A 20 -17.44 -15.18 11.53
N ALA A 21 -18.01 -16.27 12.05
CA ALA A 21 -19.42 -16.29 12.46
C ALA A 21 -19.70 -15.23 13.53
N PHE A 22 -20.91 -14.66 13.49
CA PHE A 22 -21.46 -13.76 14.50
C PHE A 22 -21.70 -14.54 15.81
N GLY A 23 -20.65 -14.75 16.59
CA GLY A 23 -20.71 -15.40 17.89
C GLY A 23 -19.77 -14.72 18.88
N LYS A 24 -20.36 -14.30 20.01
CA LYS A 24 -19.79 -13.80 21.29
C LYS A 24 -18.32 -13.32 21.26
N PRO A 25 -18.02 -12.06 21.60
CA PRO A 25 -16.74 -11.43 21.28
C PRO A 25 -15.60 -12.17 21.96
N PRO A 26 -14.73 -12.89 21.22
CA PRO A 26 -13.42 -13.17 21.76
C PRO A 26 -12.65 -11.86 21.65
N THR A 27 -11.96 -11.47 22.72
CA THR A 27 -10.94 -10.41 22.78
C THR A 27 -9.71 -10.78 21.93
N LYS A 28 -9.93 -11.33 20.74
CA LYS A 28 -8.90 -11.89 19.88
C LYS A 28 -8.24 -10.76 19.13
N GLN A 29 -7.13 -10.32 19.70
CA GLN A 29 -6.16 -9.44 19.07
C GLN A 29 -5.82 -9.95 17.66
N ARG A 30 -6.06 -9.11 16.63
CA ARG A 30 -5.62 -9.40 15.26
C ARG A 30 -4.38 -8.57 14.94
N THR A 31 -3.35 -9.26 14.48
CA THR A 31 -2.16 -8.62 13.91
C THR A 31 -2.47 -8.12 12.50
N ILE A 32 -1.70 -7.14 12.02
CA ILE A 32 -1.80 -6.67 10.64
C ILE A 32 -1.64 -7.80 9.61
N ASN A 33 -0.75 -8.76 9.87
CA ASN A 33 -0.53 -9.90 8.99
C ASN A 33 -1.77 -10.79 8.89
N ASN A 34 -2.46 -11.03 10.02
CA ASN A 34 -3.71 -11.78 10.02
C ASN A 34 -4.79 -11.05 9.22
N SER A 35 -4.92 -9.73 9.40
CA SER A 35 -5.88 -8.91 8.65
C SER A 35 -5.62 -8.91 7.14
N ILE A 36 -4.34 -8.83 6.71
CA ILE A 36 -3.96 -8.97 5.30
C ILE A 36 -4.33 -10.38 4.78
N GLY A 37 -4.07 -11.43 5.58
CA GLY A 37 -4.46 -12.80 5.22
C GLY A 37 -5.96 -12.96 5.00
N ILE A 38 -6.77 -12.38 5.90
CA ILE A 38 -8.24 -12.37 5.77
C ILE A 38 -8.65 -11.62 4.50
N MET A 39 -8.13 -10.42 4.26
CA MET A 39 -8.43 -9.62 3.07
C MET A 39 -8.14 -10.39 1.77
N LEU A 40 -6.95 -10.98 1.64
CA LEU A 40 -6.55 -11.72 0.44
C LEU A 40 -7.41 -12.98 0.22
N ARG A 41 -7.74 -13.70 1.30
CA ARG A 41 -8.60 -14.88 1.23
C ARG A 41 -10.03 -14.52 0.86
N SER A 42 -10.60 -13.48 1.46
CA SER A 42 -11.96 -13.02 1.14
C SER A 42 -12.07 -12.58 -0.31
N TYR A 43 -11.08 -11.83 -0.83
CA TYR A 43 -11.02 -11.47 -2.24
C TYR A 43 -10.93 -12.71 -3.15
N THR A 44 -10.06 -13.67 -2.81
CA THR A 44 -9.90 -14.91 -3.58
C THR A 44 -11.21 -15.70 -3.66
N ASN A 45 -11.89 -15.87 -2.51
CA ASN A 45 -13.16 -16.58 -2.44
C ASN A 45 -14.24 -15.90 -3.29
N ALA A 46 -14.32 -14.56 -3.24
CA ALA A 46 -15.30 -13.79 -4.01
C ALA A 46 -15.09 -13.95 -5.52
N ILE A 47 -13.85 -13.82 -6.00
CA ILE A 47 -13.53 -13.97 -7.42
C ILE A 47 -13.72 -15.39 -7.91
N ASN A 48 -13.28 -16.40 -7.14
CA ASN A 48 -13.49 -17.81 -7.50
C ASN A 48 -14.99 -18.13 -7.60
N LYS A 49 -15.80 -17.63 -6.66
CA LYS A 49 -17.26 -17.78 -6.73
C LYS A 49 -17.85 -17.08 -7.96
N GLN A 50 -17.41 -15.86 -8.27
CA GLN A 50 -17.87 -15.11 -9.46
C GLN A 50 -17.53 -15.83 -10.77
N GLN A 51 -16.35 -16.45 -10.85
CA GLN A 51 -15.86 -17.10 -12.06
C GLN A 51 -16.14 -18.61 -12.11
N ASN A 52 -16.92 -19.13 -11.16
CA ASN A 52 -17.17 -20.57 -10.98
C ASN A 52 -15.87 -21.41 -11.03
N SER A 53 -14.81 -20.93 -10.37
CA SER A 53 -13.48 -21.54 -10.38
C SER A 53 -12.99 -21.85 -8.96
N SER A 54 -11.81 -22.46 -8.85
CA SER A 54 -11.16 -22.71 -7.57
C SER A 54 -9.64 -22.50 -7.69
N GLY A 55 -8.96 -22.40 -6.54
CA GLY A 55 -7.51 -22.24 -6.46
C GLY A 55 -7.05 -20.91 -5.86
N ALA A 56 -5.74 -20.72 -5.81
CA ALA A 56 -5.10 -19.54 -5.22
C ALA A 56 -4.86 -18.45 -6.29
N LEU A 57 -5.33 -17.23 -6.03
CA LEU A 57 -5.07 -16.08 -6.91
C LEU A 57 -3.79 -15.31 -6.53
N PHE A 58 -3.40 -15.34 -5.26
CA PHE A 58 -2.23 -14.63 -4.76
C PHE A 58 -1.05 -15.57 -4.53
N ARG A 59 0.16 -15.08 -4.80
CA ARG A 59 1.41 -15.78 -4.45
C ARG A 59 1.51 -15.96 -2.93
N ARG A 60 2.10 -17.08 -2.51
CA ARG A 60 2.40 -17.34 -1.10
C ARG A 60 3.38 -16.31 -0.55
N LYS A 61 3.11 -15.83 0.67
CA LYS A 61 3.89 -14.83 1.44
C LYS A 61 3.91 -13.43 0.80
N SER A 62 3.67 -12.40 1.61
CA SER A 62 3.82 -10.99 1.21
C SER A 62 5.15 -10.44 1.70
N LYS A 63 5.74 -9.50 0.96
CA LYS A 63 6.94 -8.77 1.38
C LYS A 63 6.54 -7.48 2.07
N ALA A 64 7.21 -7.14 3.17
CA ALA A 64 7.08 -5.87 3.85
C ALA A 64 8.46 -5.22 3.99
N LYS A 65 8.54 -3.92 3.74
CA LYS A 65 9.75 -3.13 3.96
C LYS A 65 9.39 -1.91 4.79
N CYS A 66 10.15 -1.68 5.85
CA CYS A 66 10.01 -0.48 6.65
C CYS A 66 10.51 0.73 5.85
N ILE A 67 9.78 1.84 5.94
CA ILE A 67 10.05 3.04 5.13
C ILE A 67 10.84 4.09 5.92
N ASN A 68 10.66 4.14 7.24
CA ASN A 68 11.32 5.05 8.18
C ASN A 68 12.27 4.32 9.14
N CYS A 69 12.75 3.12 8.76
CA CYS A 69 13.78 2.43 9.53
C CYS A 69 15.11 2.62 8.80
N PRO A 70 16.08 3.33 9.39
CA PRO A 70 17.42 3.44 8.84
C PRO A 70 18.14 2.09 9.01
N ASN A 71 17.84 1.14 8.12
CA ASN A 71 18.72 -0.02 7.95
C ASN A 71 19.85 0.44 7.04
N SER A 72 21.10 0.18 7.42
CA SER A 72 22.37 0.67 6.82
C SER A 72 22.59 0.38 5.32
N ILE A 73 21.59 -0.15 4.60
CA ILE A 73 21.65 -0.67 3.22
C ILE A 73 20.51 -0.10 2.36
N THR A 74 19.99 1.09 2.67
CA THR A 74 19.14 1.80 1.70
C THR A 74 20.06 2.54 0.74
N PRO A 75 20.05 2.25 -0.59
CA PRO A 75 21.00 2.86 -1.51
C PRO A 75 20.84 4.37 -1.48
N SER A 76 21.86 5.05 -0.97
CA SER A 76 22.01 6.50 -0.84
C SER A 76 22.24 7.20 -2.19
N PHE A 77 21.95 6.50 -3.28
CA PHE A 77 22.34 6.87 -4.63
C PHE A 77 21.15 6.69 -5.58
N ILE A 78 20.82 7.78 -6.28
CA ILE A 78 19.93 7.78 -7.43
C ILE A 78 20.83 7.77 -8.66
N THR A 79 20.67 6.79 -9.54
CA THR A 79 21.35 6.74 -10.82
C THR A 79 20.53 7.51 -11.84
N GLU A 80 21.03 8.66 -12.26
CA GLU A 80 20.44 9.45 -13.35
C GLU A 80 21.55 9.73 -14.36
N ASN A 81 21.32 9.40 -15.64
CA ASN A 81 22.26 9.59 -16.74
C ASN A 81 23.67 9.03 -16.46
N SER A 82 23.76 7.82 -15.89
CA SER A 82 25.04 7.16 -15.52
C SER A 82 25.86 7.89 -14.45
N ILE A 83 25.29 8.90 -13.78
CA ILE A 83 25.90 9.59 -12.64
C ILE A 83 25.15 9.17 -11.38
N THR A 84 25.88 8.65 -10.39
CA THR A 84 25.36 8.40 -9.05
C THR A 84 25.36 9.72 -8.27
N LYS A 85 24.18 10.35 -8.17
CA LYS A 85 24.01 11.52 -7.30
C LYS A 85 23.81 11.05 -5.85
N ILE A 86 24.79 11.31 -5.00
CA ILE A 86 24.67 11.17 -3.55
C ILE A 86 23.94 12.41 -3.04
N LYS A 87 22.63 12.33 -2.82
CA LYS A 87 21.87 13.43 -2.21
C LYS A 87 21.42 12.97 -0.83
N LEU A 88 22.24 13.13 0.20
CA LEU A 88 21.90 12.67 1.55
C LEU A 88 21.89 13.85 2.52
N GLN A 89 20.72 14.46 2.71
CA GLN A 89 20.47 15.35 3.85
C GLN A 89 19.52 14.66 4.84
N ASN A 90 18.39 14.09 4.38
CA ASN A 90 17.46 13.30 5.20
C ASN A 90 17.00 12.01 4.47
N PRO A 91 17.66 10.86 4.69
CA PRO A 91 17.29 9.58 4.05
C PRO A 91 15.84 9.15 4.35
N GLU A 92 15.35 9.47 5.55
CA GLU A 92 13.99 9.12 6.00
C GLU A 92 12.88 9.83 5.24
N GLU A 93 13.15 10.98 4.62
CA GLU A 93 12.18 11.72 3.80
C GLU A 93 12.24 11.27 2.32
N GLN A 94 13.42 10.84 1.87
CA GLN A 94 13.62 10.44 0.48
C GLN A 94 13.04 9.06 0.17
N TYR A 95 13.16 8.10 1.09
CA TYR A 95 12.66 6.76 0.81
C TYR A 95 11.12 6.68 0.69
N PRO A 96 10.31 7.35 1.53
CA PRO A 96 8.88 7.54 1.28
C PRO A 96 8.57 8.13 -0.09
N GLN A 97 9.28 9.18 -0.51
CA GLN A 97 9.10 9.82 -1.81
C GLN A 97 9.37 8.83 -2.96
N ILE A 98 10.49 8.11 -2.91
CA ILE A 98 10.86 7.11 -3.92
C ILE A 98 9.78 6.02 -4.02
N CYS A 99 9.34 5.49 -2.88
CA CYS A 99 8.27 4.49 -2.86
C CYS A 99 6.95 5.04 -3.40
N PHE A 100 6.64 6.30 -3.08
CA PHE A 100 5.44 6.99 -3.55
C PHE A 100 5.45 7.14 -5.07
N ASP A 101 6.56 7.63 -5.64
CA ASP A 101 6.72 7.83 -7.07
C ASP A 101 6.72 6.48 -7.81
N TYR A 102 7.43 5.48 -7.27
CA TYR A 102 7.43 4.12 -7.81
C TYR A 102 6.01 3.56 -7.97
N ILE A 103 5.20 3.62 -6.91
CA ILE A 103 3.83 3.08 -6.92
C ILE A 103 2.97 3.78 -7.98
N HIS A 104 3.03 5.11 -8.08
CA HIS A 104 2.20 5.86 -9.01
C HIS A 104 2.70 5.80 -10.46
N GLN A 105 3.98 5.54 -10.70
CA GLN A 105 4.55 5.36 -12.03
C GLN A 105 4.34 3.94 -12.61
N ASN A 106 3.98 2.94 -11.78
CA ASN A 106 3.78 1.56 -12.24
C ASN A 106 2.83 1.44 -13.45
N PRO A 107 1.68 2.14 -13.52
CA PRO A 107 0.80 2.08 -14.69
C PRO A 107 1.44 2.62 -15.97
N ILE A 108 2.27 3.66 -15.89
CA ILE A 108 3.00 4.21 -17.04
C ILE A 108 4.09 3.23 -17.48
N LYS A 109 4.88 2.70 -16.53
CA LYS A 109 5.94 1.72 -16.82
C LYS A 109 5.40 0.43 -17.44
N ALA A 110 4.21 0.02 -17.03
CA ALA A 110 3.46 -1.10 -17.61
C ALA A 110 2.76 -0.74 -18.94
N LYS A 111 2.90 0.48 -19.45
CA LYS A 111 2.26 1.00 -20.68
C LYS A 111 0.73 0.92 -20.66
N LEU A 112 0.12 1.01 -19.49
CA LEU A 112 -1.34 0.98 -19.31
C LEU A 112 -1.97 2.35 -19.52
N VAL A 113 -1.24 3.43 -19.22
CA VAL A 113 -1.70 4.83 -19.34
C VAL A 113 -0.54 5.75 -19.73
N LYS A 114 -0.86 6.92 -20.29
CA LYS A 114 0.12 7.97 -20.60
C LYS A 114 0.45 8.83 -19.38
N ASN A 115 -0.55 9.16 -18.55
CA ASN A 115 -0.35 9.94 -17.32
C ASN A 115 -0.75 9.15 -16.08
N VAL A 116 -0.11 9.45 -14.95
CA VAL A 116 -0.37 8.76 -13.66
C VAL A 116 -1.80 8.98 -13.15
N SER A 117 -2.40 10.13 -13.48
CA SER A 117 -3.76 10.52 -13.08
C SER A 117 -4.85 9.80 -13.89
N ASP A 118 -4.50 9.20 -15.04
CA ASP A 118 -5.44 8.48 -15.88
C ASP A 118 -5.76 7.09 -15.31
N TRP A 119 -4.89 6.55 -14.45
CA TRP A 119 -5.09 5.24 -13.86
C TRP A 119 -6.14 5.25 -12.73
N GLN A 120 -7.36 4.80 -13.05
CA GLN A 120 -8.51 4.83 -12.14
C GLN A 120 -8.34 4.01 -10.85
N PHE A 121 -7.50 2.96 -10.89
CA PHE A 121 -7.28 2.04 -9.78
C PHE A 121 -6.09 2.45 -8.88
N SER A 122 -5.70 3.73 -8.90
CA SER A 122 -4.66 4.27 -8.02
C SER A 122 -5.17 5.45 -7.19
N SER A 123 -4.43 5.75 -6.13
CA SER A 123 -4.59 6.95 -5.31
C SER A 123 -4.11 8.23 -5.99
N SER A 124 -3.42 8.15 -7.14
CA SER A 124 -2.96 9.34 -7.91
C SER A 124 -4.08 10.35 -8.13
N ARG A 125 -5.27 9.86 -8.47
CA ARG A 125 -6.46 10.69 -8.71
C ARG A 125 -6.92 11.47 -7.49
N ASP A 126 -6.77 10.92 -6.28
CA ASP A 126 -7.14 11.60 -5.05
C ASP A 126 -6.16 12.74 -4.73
N TYR A 127 -4.88 12.58 -5.09
CA TYR A 127 -3.86 13.62 -4.96
C TYR A 127 -3.99 14.70 -6.04
N ALA A 128 -4.32 14.32 -7.27
CA ALA A 128 -4.61 15.23 -8.38
C ALA A 128 -5.98 15.95 -8.28
N ARG A 129 -6.72 15.73 -7.18
CA ARG A 129 -8.07 16.30 -6.95
C ARG A 129 -9.10 15.95 -8.03
N LEU A 130 -8.85 14.89 -8.81
CA LEU A 130 -9.76 14.35 -9.82
C LEU A 130 -10.80 13.39 -9.22
N ARG A 131 -10.67 13.07 -7.93
CA ARG A 131 -11.62 12.27 -7.16
C ARG A 131 -11.75 12.82 -5.75
N ASN A 132 -12.99 12.86 -5.24
CA ASN A 132 -13.28 13.22 -3.85
C ASN A 132 -13.38 11.95 -2.97
N GLY A 133 -12.29 11.18 -2.90
CA GLY A 133 -12.23 9.95 -2.12
C GLY A 133 -11.78 10.16 -0.68
N ARG A 134 -12.17 9.23 0.21
CA ARG A 134 -11.74 9.20 1.63
C ARG A 134 -10.64 8.16 1.91
N LEU A 135 -10.14 7.48 0.88
CA LEU A 135 -9.21 6.36 1.02
C LEU A 135 -7.80 6.77 1.48
N ILE A 136 -7.38 8.01 1.20
CA ILE A 136 -6.03 8.47 1.49
C ILE A 136 -5.97 9.43 2.68
N ASN A 137 -4.92 9.33 3.47
CA ASN A 137 -4.60 10.32 4.50
C ASN A 137 -3.64 11.37 3.92
N LYS A 138 -4.20 12.43 3.34
CA LYS A 138 -3.43 13.54 2.73
C LYS A 138 -2.46 14.20 3.72
N LYS A 139 -2.88 14.37 4.99
CA LYS A 139 -2.05 14.98 6.04
C LYS A 139 -0.78 14.19 6.31
N VAL A 140 -0.88 12.86 6.39
CA VAL A 140 0.31 12.00 6.57
C VAL A 140 1.17 12.01 5.32
N THR A 141 0.59 11.95 4.13
CA THR A 141 1.37 11.99 2.89
C THR A 141 2.18 13.27 2.77
N PHE A 142 1.57 14.44 2.94
CA PHE A 142 2.26 15.73 2.81
C PHE A 142 3.34 15.96 3.87
N ARG A 143 3.35 15.19 4.97
CA ARG A 143 4.42 15.23 5.96
C ARG A 143 5.72 14.57 5.45
N PHE A 144 5.61 13.55 4.61
CA PHE A 144 6.75 12.70 4.21
C PHE A 144 7.05 12.73 2.70
N VAL A 145 6.16 13.32 1.89
CA VAL A 145 6.22 13.30 0.44
C VAL A 145 5.94 14.70 -0.07
N ASN A 146 6.83 15.23 -0.91
CA ASN A 146 6.59 16.44 -1.66
C ASN A 146 5.79 16.10 -2.92
N THR A 147 4.49 16.36 -2.87
CA THR A 147 3.58 16.04 -3.97
C THR A 147 3.54 17.18 -4.98
N SER A 148 3.98 16.92 -6.22
CA SER A 148 3.90 17.88 -7.34
C SER A 148 2.68 17.65 -8.24
N PHE A 149 1.61 17.01 -7.76
CA PHE A 149 0.36 16.89 -8.53
C PHE A 149 -0.26 18.29 -8.65
N LYS A 150 0.00 18.95 -9.78
CA LYS A 150 -0.75 20.12 -10.24
C LYS A 150 -2.06 19.67 -10.87
#